data_AF-X1QJY7-F1
#
_entry.id   AF-X1QJY7-F1
#
_cell.length_a   1.000
_cell.length_b   1.000
_cell.length_c   1.000
_cell.angle_alpha   90.00
_cell.angle_beta   90.00
_cell.angle_gamma   90.00
#
_symmetry.space_group_name_H-M   'P 1'
#
loop_
_entity.id
_entity.type
_entity.pdbx_description
1 polymer ?
#
loop_
_entity_poly.entity_id
_entity_poly.type
_entity_poly.pdbx_seq_one_letter_code
_entity_poly.pdbx_strand_id
1 'polypeptide(L)' 'KGPGRFAEGVMIAESDYEKGFAPFHAAIERADLGPRFPRRDPRNLGRVKAVVDALIAEKLK' A
#
# COMPACT_ATOMS: atom_id res chain seq x y z
N LYS A 1 20.14 -6.01 -20.00
CA LYS A 1 20.71 -4.87 -19.23
C LYS A 1 19.57 -4.05 -18.66
N GLY A 2 19.34 -4.02 -17.35
CA GLY A 2 18.08 -3.50 -16.78
C GLY A 2 18.15 -3.01 -15.32
N PRO A 3 19.01 -3.57 -14.44
CA PRO A 3 19.08 -3.10 -13.05
C PRO A 3 19.99 -1.87 -12.83
N GLY A 4 21.18 -1.86 -13.43
CA GLY A 4 22.20 -0.85 -13.10
C GLY A 4 21.87 0.59 -13.49
N ARG A 5 21.07 0.82 -14.53
CA ARG A 5 20.80 2.18 -15.03
C ARG A 5 19.94 3.03 -14.08
N PHE A 6 19.23 2.38 -13.16
CA PHE A 6 18.34 3.04 -12.20
C PHE A 6 18.88 2.94 -10.77
N ALA A 7 19.97 2.19 -10.54
CA ALA A 7 20.47 1.89 -9.19
C ALA A 7 20.82 3.15 -8.40
N GLU A 8 21.53 4.09 -9.03
CA GLU A 8 21.89 5.37 -8.42
C GLU A 8 20.65 6.21 -8.07
N GLY A 9 19.69 6.32 -8.99
CA GLY A 9 18.45 7.05 -8.77
C GLY A 9 17.58 6.44 -7.68
N VAL A 10 17.55 5.11 -7.55
CA VAL A 10 16.83 4.39 -6.49
C VAL A 10 17.43 4.69 -5.12
N MET A 11 18.76 4.70 -5.00
CA MET A 11 19.44 5.03 -3.74
C MET A 11 19.20 6.49 -3.32
N ILE A 12 19.20 7.42 -4.28
CA ILE A 12 18.95 8.85 -4.00
C ILE A 12 17.48 9.08 -3.59
N ALA A 13 16.55 8.40 -4.24
CA ALA A 13 15.11 8.58 -4.02
C ALA A 13 14.55 7.86 -2.79
N GLU A 14 15.36 7.09 -2.05
CA GLU A 14 14.93 6.30 -0.89
C GLU A 14 14.16 7.16 0.13
N SER A 15 14.74 8.28 0.55
CA SER A 15 14.11 9.14 1.55
C SER A 15 12.84 9.84 1.05
N ASP A 16 12.77 10.16 -0.25
CA ASP A 16 11.58 10.77 -0.85
C ASP A 16 10.45 9.75 -0.99
N TYR A 17 10.79 8.50 -1.35
CA TYR A 17 9.86 7.39 -1.37
C TYR A 17 9.30 7.12 0.03
N GLU A 18 10.17 7.01 1.05
CA GLU A 18 9.74 6.78 2.43
C GLU A 18 8.76 7.86 2.89
N LYS A 19 9.12 9.14 2.72
CA LYS A 19 8.24 10.27 3.09
C LYS A 19 6.93 10.25 2.32
N GLY A 20 6.96 9.97 1.01
CA GLY A 20 5.77 9.94 0.16
C GLY A 20 4.85 8.76 0.45
N PHE A 21 5.41 7.62 0.85
CA PHE A 21 4.66 6.40 1.13
C PHE A 21 4.19 6.30 2.58
N ALA A 22 4.91 6.90 3.53
CA ALA A 22 4.58 6.89 4.96
C ALA A 22 3.09 7.13 5.29
N PRO A 23 2.39 8.14 4.74
CA PRO A 23 0.97 8.34 5.05
C PRO A 23 0.10 7.16 4.59
N PHE A 24 0.38 6.59 3.42
CA PHE A 24 -0.34 5.44 2.89
C PHE A 24 -0.03 4.16 3.66
N HIS A 25 1.23 3.97 4.07
CA HIS A 25 1.61 2.87 4.95
C HIS A 25 0.81 2.91 6.26
N ALA A 26 0.79 4.08 6.92
CA ALA A 26 0.03 4.27 8.15
C ALA A 26 -1.48 4.08 7.94
N ALA A 27 -2.03 4.44 6.77
CA ALA A 27 -3.43 4.22 6.45
C ALA A 27 -3.77 2.72 6.29
N ILE A 28 -2.90 1.95 5.63
CA ILE A 28 -3.05 0.48 5.50
C ILE A 28 -2.94 -0.18 6.88
N GLU A 29 -1.97 0.22 7.69
CA GLU A 29 -1.73 -0.34 9.03
C GLU A 29 -2.94 -0.14 9.96
N ARG A 30 -3.63 1.00 9.83
CA ARG A 30 -4.85 1.33 10.58
C ARG A 30 -6.13 0.71 10.01
N ALA A 31 -6.09 0.11 8.82
CA ALA A 31 -7.30 -0.36 8.14
C ALA A 31 -7.90 -1.60 8.85
N ASP A 32 -9.17 -1.51 9.24
CA ASP A 32 -9.93 -2.68 9.69
C ASP A 32 -10.32 -3.55 8.49
N LEU A 33 -9.70 -4.72 8.39
CA LEU A 33 -9.96 -5.67 7.32
C LEU A 33 -11.16 -6.58 7.62
N GLY A 34 -11.73 -6.52 8.83
CA GLY A 34 -12.78 -7.41 9.26
C GLY A 34 -12.35 -8.89 9.30
N PRO A 35 -13.32 -9.82 9.35
CA PRO A 35 -13.06 -11.24 9.46
C PRO A 35 -12.32 -11.81 8.23
N ARG A 36 -11.51 -12.84 8.46
CA ARG A 36 -10.84 -13.62 7.41
C ARG A 36 -11.58 -14.95 7.21
N PHE A 37 -11.93 -15.24 5.96
CA PHE A 37 -12.64 -16.46 5.57
C PHE A 37 -11.70 -17.45 4.86
N PRO A 38 -12.12 -18.72 4.65
CA PRO A 38 -11.32 -19.71 3.93
C PRO A 38 -10.80 -19.24 2.56
N ARG A 39 -9.73 -19.88 2.08
CA ARG A 39 -9.11 -19.56 0.79
C ARG A 39 -10.16 -19.60 -0.34
N ARG A 40 -10.19 -18.56 -1.19
CA ARG A 40 -11.15 -18.37 -2.31
C ARG A 40 -12.61 -18.09 -1.90
N ASP A 41 -12.90 -17.87 -0.62
CA ASP A 41 -14.22 -17.38 -0.22
C ASP A 41 -14.47 -15.96 -0.79
N PRO A 42 -15.58 -15.72 -1.51
CA PRO A 42 -15.88 -14.42 -2.11
C PRO A 42 -15.92 -13.27 -1.10
N ARG A 43 -16.28 -13.52 0.16
CA ARG A 43 -16.34 -12.49 1.21
C ARG A 43 -14.98 -11.86 1.52
N ASN A 44 -13.87 -12.56 1.22
CA ASN A 44 -12.53 -12.00 1.36
C ASN A 44 -12.27 -10.82 0.41
N LEU A 45 -13.06 -10.64 -0.67
CA LEU A 45 -12.95 -9.46 -1.54
C LEU A 45 -13.28 -8.16 -0.78
N GLY A 46 -14.11 -8.23 0.28
CA GLY A 46 -14.38 -7.09 1.16
C GLY A 46 -13.10 -6.56 1.83
N ARG A 47 -12.12 -7.43 2.11
CA ARG A 47 -10.82 -7.05 2.68
C ARG A 47 -10.00 -6.22 1.69
N VAL A 48 -10.05 -6.57 0.40
CA VAL A 48 -9.38 -5.80 -0.67
C VAL A 48 -10.02 -4.43 -0.79
N LYS A 49 -11.36 -4.37 -0.76
CA LYS A 49 -12.09 -3.10 -0.78
C LYS A 49 -11.68 -2.21 0.40
N ALA A 50 -11.60 -2.75 1.63
CA ALA A 50 -11.21 -1.98 2.81
C ALA A 50 -9.82 -1.31 2.68
N VAL A 51 -8.84 -2.03 2.13
CA VAL A 51 -7.50 -1.46 1.84
C VAL A 51 -7.58 -0.34 0.81
N VAL A 52 -8.33 -0.55 -0.28
CA VAL A 52 -8.48 0.45 -1.34
C VAL A 52 -9.20 1.71 -0.82
N ASP A 53 -10.26 1.54 -0.04
CA ASP A 53 -10.98 2.65 0.59
C ASP A 53 -10.05 3.46 1.50
N ALA A 54 -9.19 2.81 2.30
CA ALA A 54 -8.23 3.48 3.16
C ALA A 54 -7.21 4.31 2.37
N LEU A 55 -6.71 3.77 1.25
CA LEU A 55 -5.78 4.48 0.37
C LEU A 55 -6.43 5.67 -0.33
N ILE A 56 -7.67 5.53 -0.80
CA ILE A 56 -8.44 6.62 -1.41
C ILE A 56 -8.69 7.72 -0.39
N ALA A 57 -9.13 7.35 0.83
CA ALA A 57 -9.37 8.31 1.89
C ALA A 57 -8.11 9.11 2.24
N GLU A 58 -6.93 8.46 2.29
CA GLU A 58 -5.67 9.17 2.52
C GLU A 58 -5.28 10.07 1.34
N LYS A 59 -5.52 9.63 0.10
CA LYS A 59 -5.19 10.41 -1.09
C LYS A 59 -6.03 11.68 -1.25
N LEU A 60 -7.28 11.65 -0.76
CA LEU A 60 -8.25 12.74 -0.90
C LEU A 60 -8.29 13.71 0.28
N LYS A 61 -7.51 13.47 1.34
CA LYS A 61 -7.26 14.46 2.39
C LYS A 61 -6.42 15.62 1.85
#